data_AF-A0A660PE08-F1
#
_entry.id   AF-A0A660PE08-F1
#
_cell.length_a   1.000
_cell.length_b   1.000
_cell.length_c   1.000
_cell.angle_alpha   90.00
_cell.angle_beta   90.00
_cell.angle_gamma   90.00
#
_symmetry.space_group_name_H-M   'P 1'
#
loop_
_entity.id
_entity.type
_entity.pdbx_description
1 polymer ?
#
loop_
_entity_poly.entity_id
_entity_poly.type
_entity_poly.pdbx_seq_one_letter_code
_entity_poly.pdbx_strand_id
1 'polypeptide(L)' 'QNPHGEDHSWFVCFAPVEKTEISIAVLVENAGHGSSVAAPLAKKLIEFYFKGKTKQIS' A
#
# COMPACT_ATOMS: atom_id res chain seq x y z
N GLN A 1 -7.32 21.24 -0.80
CA GLN A 1 -6.26 20.99 -1.80
C GLN A 1 -5.28 22.16 -1.75
N ASN A 2 -3.98 21.89 -1.61
CA ASN A 2 -2.94 22.92 -1.62
C ASN A 2 -2.59 23.29 -3.07
N PRO A 3 -2.57 24.57 -3.47
CA PRO A 3 -2.46 24.97 -4.87
C PRO A 3 -1.02 25.14 -5.39
N HIS A 4 0.02 24.69 -4.67
CA HIS A 4 1.42 25.06 -4.97
C HIS A 4 2.47 23.93 -4.92
N GLY A 5 2.09 22.65 -4.94
CA GLY A 5 3.02 21.52 -5.02
C GLY A 5 2.44 20.36 -5.83
N GLU A 6 3.30 19.50 -6.40
CA GLU A 6 2.81 18.28 -7.07
C GLU A 6 2.00 17.44 -6.09
N ASP A 7 0.84 16.96 -6.54
CA ASP A 7 0.00 16.08 -5.73
C ASP A 7 0.80 14.89 -5.19
N HIS A 8 0.56 14.58 -3.91
CA HIS A 8 1.12 13.40 -3.27
C HIS A 8 0.22 12.21 -3.54
N SER A 9 0.85 11.05 -3.80
CA SER A 9 0.11 9.81 -3.94
C SER A 9 -0.04 9.14 -2.59
N TRP A 10 -1.26 8.81 -2.18
CA TRP A 10 -1.51 8.10 -0.93
C TRP A 10 -2.55 7.00 -1.07
N PHE A 11 -2.40 5.95 -0.27
CA PHE A 11 -3.32 4.82 -0.24
C PHE A 11 -3.26 4.11 1.11
N VAL A 12 -4.41 3.71 1.63
CA VAL A 12 -4.54 2.93 2.87
C VAL A 12 -5.37 1.69 2.59
N CYS A 13 -4.93 0.54 3.07
CA CYS A 13 -5.66 -0.72 2.95
C CYS A 13 -5.37 -1.66 4.13
N PHE A 14 -6.16 -2.72 4.21
CA PHE A 14 -5.96 -3.82 5.15
C PHE A 14 -6.21 -5.16 4.46
N ALA A 15 -5.60 -6.23 4.96
CA ALA A 15 -5.71 -7.57 4.36
C ALA A 15 -5.48 -8.71 5.38
N PRO A 16 -6.09 -9.89 5.15
CA PRO A 16 -7.23 -10.13 4.26
C PRO A 16 -8.53 -9.49 4.82
N VAL A 17 -9.60 -9.49 4.03
CA VAL A 17 -10.86 -8.79 4.39
C VAL A 17 -11.60 -9.54 5.51
N GLU A 18 -11.61 -10.86 5.47
CA GLU A 18 -12.39 -11.71 6.36
C GLU A 18 -11.72 -11.86 7.74
N LYS A 19 -10.39 -11.89 7.78
CA LYS A 19 -9.60 -11.97 9.01
C LYS A 19 -8.37 -11.10 8.86
N THR A 20 -8.52 -9.81 9.10
CA THR A 20 -7.44 -8.84 8.91
C THR A 20 -6.22 -9.18 9.75
N GLU A 21 -5.06 -9.26 9.10
CA GLU A 21 -3.76 -9.56 9.73
C GLU A 21 -2.77 -8.40 9.59
N ILE A 22 -2.95 -7.55 8.57
CA ILE A 22 -2.07 -6.41 8.30
C ILE A 22 -2.88 -5.20 7.82
N SER A 23 -2.47 -4.00 8.24
CA SER A 23 -2.92 -2.71 7.71
C SER A 23 -1.72 -1.94 7.17
N ILE A 24 -1.88 -1.28 6.03
CA ILE A 24 -0.80 -0.60 5.30
C ILE A 24 -1.27 0.81 4.93
N ALA A 25 -0.44 1.80 5.23
CA ALA A 25 -0.55 3.15 4.69
C ALA A 25 0.70 3.45 3.86
N VAL A 26 0.50 3.87 2.61
CA VAL A 26 1.56 4.29 1.70
C VAL A 26 1.32 5.75 1.35
N LEU A 27 2.36 6.57 1.51
CA LEU A 27 2.43 7.95 1.08
C LEU A 27 3.69 8.10 0.23
N VAL A 28 3.54 8.65 -0.98
CA VAL A 28 4.64 8.94 -1.89
C VAL A 28 4.56 10.42 -2.23
N GLU A 29 5.56 11.17 -1.78
CA GLU A 29 5.68 12.59 -2.03
C GLU A 29 5.94 12.85 -3.52
N ASN A 30 5.34 13.91 -4.07
CA ASN A 30 5.52 14.38 -5.45
C ASN A 30 5.36 13.26 -6.51
N ALA A 31 4.35 12.39 -6.32
CA ALA A 31 4.15 11.19 -7.13
C ALA A 31 2.83 11.22 -7.91
N GLY A 32 2.32 12.43 -8.18
CA GLY A 32 1.08 12.64 -8.92
C GLY A 32 -0.19 12.39 -8.09
N HIS A 33 -1.34 12.51 -8.76
CA HIS A 33 -2.65 12.51 -8.11
C HIS A 33 -3.09 11.12 -7.63
N GLY A 34 -3.62 11.08 -6.39
CA GLY A 34 -4.43 9.98 -5.87
C GLY A 34 -3.65 8.70 -5.54
N SER A 35 -4.21 7.53 -5.81
CA SER A 35 -3.62 6.23 -5.44
C SER A 35 -2.85 5.54 -6.56
N SER A 36 -2.60 6.21 -7.69
CA SER A 36 -2.03 5.63 -8.91
C SER A 36 -0.64 5.02 -8.70
N VAL A 37 0.16 5.59 -7.79
CA VAL A 37 1.49 5.07 -7.40
C VAL A 37 1.41 4.28 -6.08
N ALA A 38 0.69 4.79 -5.09
CA ALA A 38 0.62 4.20 -3.75
C ALA A 38 -0.09 2.83 -3.71
N ALA A 39 -1.14 2.59 -4.51
CA ALA A 39 -1.88 1.32 -4.48
C ALA A 39 -1.09 0.12 -5.04
N PRO A 40 -0.38 0.21 -6.20
CA PRO A 40 0.50 -0.87 -6.66
C PRO A 40 1.62 -1.22 -5.66
N LEU A 41 2.14 -0.24 -4.92
CA LEU A 41 3.12 -0.47 -3.86
C LEU A 41 2.51 -1.25 -2.69
N ALA A 42 1.32 -0.84 -2.22
CA ALA A 42 0.61 -1.56 -1.17
C ALA A 42 0.34 -3.02 -1.55
N LYS A 43 -0.01 -3.30 -2.81
CA LYS A 43 -0.17 -4.67 -3.33
C LYS A 43 1.11 -5.50 -3.19
N LYS A 44 2.27 -4.96 -3.59
CA LYS A 44 3.56 -5.67 -3.48
C LYS A 44 3.92 -5.97 -2.02
N LEU A 45 3.61 -5.07 -1.09
CA LEU A 45 3.82 -5.27 0.34
C LEU A 45 2.94 -6.40 0.89
N ILE A 46 1.67 -6.44 0.49
CA ILE A 46 0.75 -7.53 0.85
C ILE A 46 1.28 -8.87 0.31
N GLU A 47 1.65 -8.94 -0.97
CA GLU A 47 2.19 -10.15 -1.59
C GLU A 47 3.47 -10.63 -0.88
N PHE A 48 4.38 -9.71 -0.54
CA PHE A 48 5.59 -10.03 0.20
C PHE A 48 5.29 -10.60 1.58
N TYR A 49 4.39 -9.96 2.33
CA TYR A 49 3.98 -10.40 3.67
C TYR A 49 3.43 -11.83 3.66
N PHE A 50 2.49 -12.13 2.77
CA PHE A 50 1.87 -13.47 2.70
C PHE A 50 2.79 -14.53 2.10
N LYS A 51 3.62 -14.19 1.09
CA LYS A 51 4.63 -15.12 0.54
C LYS A 51 5.68 -15.51 1.59
N GLY A 52 6.09 -14.57 2.43
CA GLY A 52 6.99 -14.84 3.57
C GLY A 52 6.38 -15.82 4.57
N LYS A 53 5.06 -15.76 4.80
CA LYS A 53 4.36 -16.73 5.65
C LYS A 53 4.32 -18.13 5.03
N THR A 54 4.07 -18.23 3.72
CA THR A 54 4.04 -19.54 3.03
C THR A 54 5.39 -20.27 3.12
N LYS A 55 6.51 -19.55 3.06
CA LYS A 55 7.87 -20.13 3.15
C LYS A 55 8.27 -20.61 4.55
N GLN A 56 7.66 -20.13 5.62
CA GLN A 56 8.01 -20.53 6.99
C GLN A 56 7.30 -21.82 7.44
N ILE A 57 6.36 -22.33 6.65
CA ILE A 57 5.55 -23.53 6.97
C ILE A 57 6.03 -24.75 6.15
N SER A 58 7.04 -24.60 5.30
CA SER A 58 7.68 -25.65 4.49
C SER A 58 9.06 -26.01 5.04
#